data_AF-A0A321LX32-F1
#
_entry.id   AF-A0A321LX32-F1
#
_cell.length_a   1.000
_cell.length_b   1.000
_cell.length_c   1.000
_cell.angle_alpha   90.00
_cell.angle_beta   90.00
_cell.angle_gamma   90.00
#
_symmetry.space_group_name_H-M   'P 1'
#
loop_
_entity.id
_entity.type
_entity.pdbx_description
1 polymer ?
#
loop_
_entity_poly.entity_id
_entity_poly.type
_entity_poly.pdbx_seq_one_letter_code
_entity_poly.pdbx_strand_id
1 'polypeptide(L)'
;MQLSRGNISPHRLFSVQDLGLGNPEPHVDLVIREFLAIGDAVAARWIQMPKGILLLQMAPENPASGAIYLYDRLRQEFYLLSFEGPEDDLTVDDFSQLLPEYNLLRYAEQPTLLHVQFQTAGSA
;
A
#
# COMPACT_ATOMS: atom_id res chain seq x y z
N MET A 1 -11.70 -16.55 12.99
CA MET A 1 -11.56 -16.79 11.54
C MET A 1 -10.08 -16.75 11.23
N GLN A 2 -9.56 -17.75 10.51
CA GLN A 2 -8.17 -17.77 10.05
C GLN A 2 -8.13 -16.93 8.78
N LEU A 3 -7.25 -15.93 8.73
CA LEU A 3 -7.03 -15.12 7.52
C LEU A 3 -6.19 -15.90 6.51
N SER A 4 -6.48 -15.72 5.22
CA SER A 4 -5.93 -16.50 4.10
C SER A 4 -4.42 -16.36 3.90
N ARG A 5 -3.86 -15.20 4.28
CA ARG A 5 -2.43 -14.84 4.19
C ARG A 5 -1.84 -14.50 5.56
N GLY A 6 -2.38 -15.06 6.65
CA GLY A 6 -1.94 -14.77 8.01
C GLY A 6 -2.15 -13.30 8.41
N ASN A 7 -1.33 -12.77 9.31
CA ASN A 7 -1.43 -11.36 9.73
C ASN A 7 -0.90 -10.41 8.66
N ILE A 8 -1.41 -9.18 8.68
CA ILE A 8 -0.93 -8.08 7.83
C ILE A 8 -0.11 -7.12 8.70
N SER A 9 1.04 -6.69 8.19
CA SER A 9 1.91 -5.71 8.82
C SER A 9 2.27 -4.61 7.82
N PRO A 10 2.07 -3.34 8.18
CA PRO A 10 2.60 -2.25 7.37
C PRO A 10 4.12 -2.17 7.50
N HIS A 11 4.80 -1.79 6.42
CA HIS A 11 6.21 -1.42 6.41
C HIS A 11 6.37 -0.06 5.74
N ARG A 12 6.84 0.94 6.50
CA ARG A 12 7.11 2.28 5.97
C ARG A 12 8.26 2.18 4.97
N LEU A 13 8.07 2.75 3.79
CA LEU A 13 9.08 2.81 2.73
C LEU A 13 9.79 4.16 2.77
N PHE A 14 9.11 5.21 2.30
CA PHE A 14 9.65 6.56 2.18
C PHE A 14 8.54 7.59 2.13
N SER A 15 8.91 8.86 2.28
CA SER A 15 8.03 10.02 2.13
C SER A 15 8.12 10.62 0.73
N VAL A 16 7.16 11.47 0.38
CA VAL A 16 7.18 12.29 -0.84
C VAL A 16 8.41 13.21 -0.88
N GLN A 17 8.86 13.69 0.28
CA GLN A 17 10.07 14.51 0.36
C GLN A 17 11.33 13.73 -0.01
N ASP A 18 11.38 12.44 0.35
CA ASP A 18 12.49 11.55 -0.04
C ASP A 18 12.55 11.34 -1.56
N LEU A 19 11.43 11.53 -2.26
CA LEU A 19 11.36 11.54 -3.74
C LEU A 19 11.75 12.89 -4.36
N GLY A 20 12.10 13.89 -3.55
CA GLY A 20 12.37 15.26 -4.01
C GLY A 20 11.14 16.00 -4.53
N LEU A 21 9.94 15.50 -4.21
CA LEU A 21 8.68 16.11 -4.61
C LEU A 21 8.24 17.14 -3.57
N GLY A 22 7.68 18.26 -4.06
CA GLY A 22 7.11 19.33 -3.22
C GLY A 22 5.74 18.96 -2.65
N ASN A 23 4.89 19.95 -2.39
CA ASN A 23 3.53 19.69 -1.94
C ASN A 23 2.78 18.84 -3.00
N PRO A 24 2.38 17.59 -2.66
CA PRO A 24 1.79 16.67 -3.61
C PRO A 24 0.32 16.96 -3.90
N GLU A 25 -0.35 17.79 -3.10
CA GLU A 25 -1.75 18.15 -3.34
C GLU A 25 -1.84 19.45 -4.16
N PRO A 26 -2.76 19.54 -5.15
CA PRO A 26 -3.78 18.54 -5.51
C PRO A 26 -3.30 17.44 -6.50
N HIS A 27 -2.01 17.41 -6.84
CA HIS A 27 -1.43 16.59 -7.92
C HIS A 27 -0.94 15.21 -7.47
N VAL A 28 -1.77 14.46 -6.75
CA VAL A 28 -1.37 13.15 -6.20
C VAL A 28 -1.01 12.14 -7.29
N ASP A 29 -1.56 12.27 -8.50
CA ASP A 29 -1.26 11.38 -9.62
C ASP A 29 0.23 11.42 -10.00
N LEU A 30 0.88 12.57 -9.85
CA LEU A 30 2.32 12.70 -10.05
C LEU A 30 3.08 11.84 -9.02
N VAL A 31 2.69 11.93 -7.75
CA VAL A 31 3.32 11.14 -6.69
C VAL A 31 3.17 9.63 -6.94
N ILE A 32 1.97 9.19 -7.32
CA ILE A 32 1.75 7.77 -7.63
C ILE A 32 2.55 7.34 -8.85
N ARG A 33 2.65 8.19 -9.89
CA ARG A 33 3.45 7.89 -11.08
C ARG A 33 4.94 7.76 -10.74
N GLU A 34 5.51 8.70 -9.99
CA GLU A 34 6.92 8.63 -9.60
C GLU A 34 7.17 7.40 -8.70
N PHE A 35 6.24 7.08 -7.80
CA PHE A 35 6.31 5.85 -7.01
C PHE A 35 6.36 4.59 -7.88
N LEU A 36 5.46 4.47 -8.86
CA LEU A 36 5.43 3.32 -9.77
C LEU A 36 6.70 3.23 -10.64
N ALA A 37 7.27 4.38 -11.03
CA ALA A 37 8.48 4.45 -11.84
C ALA A 37 9.72 3.91 -11.11
N ILE A 38 9.78 4.00 -9.77
CA ILE A 38 10.91 3.47 -8.97
C ILE A 38 11.04 1.95 -9.14
N GLY A 39 9.91 1.26 -9.26
CA GLY A 39 9.86 -0.21 -9.38
C GLY A 39 9.57 -0.71 -10.79
N ASP A 40 9.69 0.15 -11.82
CA ASP A 40 9.29 -0.15 -13.22
C ASP A 40 7.90 -0.82 -13.33
N ALA A 41 6.95 -0.35 -12.52
CA ALA A 41 5.70 -1.05 -12.27
C ALA A 41 4.46 -0.30 -12.78
N VAL A 42 3.32 -0.98 -12.74
CA VAL A 42 2.00 -0.44 -13.06
C VAL A 42 1.04 -0.61 -11.89
N ALA A 43 0.10 0.32 -11.75
CA ALA A 43 -1.02 0.17 -10.82
C ALA A 43 -2.14 -0.65 -11.48
N ALA A 44 -2.28 -1.92 -11.12
CA ALA A 44 -3.37 -2.78 -11.58
C ALA A 44 -4.70 -2.47 -10.87
N ARG A 45 -4.63 -1.93 -9.65
CA ARG A 45 -5.76 -1.33 -8.94
C ARG A 45 -5.32 -0.03 -8.27
N TRP A 46 -6.21 0.95 -8.31
CA TRP A 46 -6.01 2.25 -7.68
C TRP A 46 -7.33 2.69 -7.06
N ILE A 47 -7.37 2.75 -5.73
CA ILE A 47 -8.53 3.20 -4.97
C ILE A 47 -8.17 4.46 -4.19
N GLN A 48 -8.84 5.57 -4.53
CA GLN A 48 -8.62 6.85 -3.88
C GLN A 48 -9.62 7.07 -2.74
N MET A 49 -9.11 7.37 -1.56
CA MET A 49 -9.86 7.86 -0.41
C MET A 49 -9.38 9.28 -0.05
N PRO A 50 -10.18 10.07 0.70
CA PRO A 50 -9.80 11.42 1.08
C PRO A 50 -8.49 11.52 1.88
N LYS A 51 -8.14 10.48 2.66
CA LYS A 51 -6.94 10.47 3.52
C LYS A 51 -5.82 9.57 3.01
N GLY A 52 -6.10 8.66 2.08
CA GLY A 52 -5.10 7.73 1.59
C GLY A 52 -5.44 7.15 0.22
N ILE A 53 -4.47 6.50 -0.39
CA ILE A 53 -4.63 5.78 -1.65
C ILE A 53 -4.16 4.35 -1.43
N LEU A 54 -4.99 3.38 -1.80
CA LEU A 54 -4.62 1.96 -1.84
C LEU A 54 -4.30 1.57 -3.28
N LEU A 55 -3.15 0.93 -3.48
CA LEU A 55 -2.64 0.49 -4.77
C LEU A 55 -2.38 -1.00 -4.75
N LEU A 56 -2.70 -1.68 -5.85
CA LEU A 56 -2.05 -2.93 -6.22
C LEU A 56 -1.05 -2.59 -7.32
N GLN A 57 0.24 -2.64 -6.98
CA GLN A 57 1.35 -2.47 -7.91
C GLN A 57 1.77 -3.84 -8.46
N MET A 58 2.11 -3.92 -9.75
CA MET A 58 2.58 -5.16 -10.40
C MET A 58 3.65 -4.84 -11.45
N ALA A 59 4.51 -5.81 -11.75
CA ALA A 59 5.41 -5.74 -12.91
C ALA A 59 4.57 -5.88 -14.20
N PRO A 60 4.81 -5.05 -15.23
CA PRO A 60 4.04 -5.09 -16.48
C PRO A 60 4.01 -6.46 -17.16
N GLU A 61 5.11 -7.21 -17.06
CA GLU A 61 5.32 -8.53 -17.67
C GLU A 61 4.88 -9.71 -16.80
N ASN A 62 4.57 -9.48 -15.51
CA ASN A 62 4.19 -10.52 -14.58
C ASN A 62 2.92 -10.15 -13.78
N PRO A 63 1.72 -10.53 -14.27
CA PRO A 63 0.45 -10.29 -13.59
C PRO A 63 0.26 -11.06 -12.27
N ALA A 64 1.24 -11.83 -11.82
CA ALA A 64 1.23 -12.50 -10.51
C ALA A 64 2.29 -11.94 -9.56
N SER A 65 2.90 -10.78 -9.88
CA SER A 65 3.95 -10.17 -9.05
C SER A 65 3.42 -9.08 -8.11
N GLY A 66 2.15 -9.15 -7.71
CA GLY A 66 1.47 -8.02 -7.10
C GLY A 66 1.87 -7.77 -5.66
N ALA A 67 1.96 -6.50 -5.29
CA ALA A 67 2.09 -6.05 -3.91
C ALA A 67 1.15 -4.88 -3.62
N ILE A 68 0.66 -4.83 -2.38
CA ILE A 68 -0.33 -3.83 -1.95
C ILE A 68 0.39 -2.70 -1.21
N TYR A 69 0.16 -1.48 -1.67
CA TYR A 69 0.75 -0.28 -1.08
C TYR A 69 -0.33 0.67 -0.60
N LEU A 70 -0.04 1.38 0.50
CA LEU A 70 -0.84 2.50 0.98
C LEU A 70 -0.01 3.78 0.94
N TYR A 71 -0.56 4.81 0.31
CA TYR A 71 -0.08 6.17 0.45
C TYR A 71 -0.93 6.92 1.48
N ASP A 72 -0.34 7.36 2.59
CA ASP A 72 -0.97 8.24 3.59
C ASP A 72 -0.84 9.70 3.14
N ARG A 73 -1.94 10.34 2.74
CA ARG A 73 -1.93 11.75 2.29
C ARG A 73 -1.62 12.73 3.41
N LEU A 74 -1.94 12.39 4.66
CA LEU A 74 -1.74 13.27 5.81
C LEU A 74 -0.25 13.40 6.14
N ARG A 75 0.49 12.29 6.01
CA ARG A 75 1.93 12.24 6.28
C ARG A 75 2.79 12.29 5.03
N GLN A 76 2.18 12.08 3.87
CA GLN A 76 2.85 12.00 2.58
C GLN A 76 3.87 10.86 2.57
N GLU A 77 3.45 9.69 3.01
CA GLU A 77 4.31 8.51 3.19
C GLU A 77 3.73 7.27 2.51
N PHE A 78 4.60 6.45 1.96
CA PHE A 78 4.29 5.15 1.38
C PHE A 78 4.55 4.02 2.37
N TYR A 79 3.64 3.06 2.38
CA TYR A 79 3.70 1.85 3.17
C TYR A 79 3.45 0.64 2.26
N LEU A 80 4.30 -0.38 2.37
CA LEU A 80 3.99 -1.73 1.89
C LEU A 80 3.08 -2.40 2.91
N LEU A 81 1.99 -3.01 2.48
CA LEU A 81 1.17 -3.88 3.33
C LEU A 81 1.61 -5.32 3.10
N SER A 82 2.50 -5.81 3.96
CA SER A 82 3.06 -7.17 3.87
C SER A 82 2.18 -8.16 4.63
N PHE A 83 2.04 -9.36 4.07
CA PHE A 83 1.32 -10.47 4.68
C PHE A 83 2.32 -11.51 5.18
N GLU A 84 1.89 -12.43 6.04
CA GLU A 84 2.74 -13.57 6.40
C GLU A 84 2.90 -14.50 5.18
N GLY A 85 4.13 -14.63 4.67
CA GLY A 85 4.44 -15.52 3.55
C GLY A 85 5.30 -14.86 2.47
N PRO A 86 5.28 -15.39 1.23
CA PRO A 86 5.93 -14.75 0.09
C PRO A 86 5.38 -13.35 -0.16
N GLU A 87 6.28 -12.41 -0.43
CA GLU A 87 5.93 -11.09 -0.95
C GLU A 87 5.86 -11.12 -2.48
N ASP A 88 5.27 -10.09 -3.08
CA ASP A 88 5.20 -9.87 -4.52
C ASP A 88 4.61 -11.06 -5.31
N ASP A 89 3.56 -11.70 -4.79
CA ASP A 89 2.94 -12.90 -5.36
C ASP A 89 1.43 -12.75 -5.62
N LEU A 90 0.89 -11.53 -5.51
CA LEU A 90 -0.55 -11.31 -5.60
C LEU A 90 -1.00 -11.12 -7.04
N THR A 91 -2.16 -11.66 -7.36
CA THR A 91 -2.92 -11.34 -8.56
C THR A 91 -3.98 -10.28 -8.29
N VAL A 92 -4.63 -9.79 -9.35
CA VAL A 92 -5.82 -8.92 -9.24
C VAL A 92 -6.99 -9.63 -8.54
N ASP A 93 -7.11 -10.95 -8.74
CA ASP A 93 -8.16 -11.74 -8.11
C ASP A 93 -7.89 -11.93 -6.62
N ASP A 94 -6.63 -12.20 -6.24
CA ASP A 94 -6.21 -12.22 -4.83
C ASP A 94 -6.53 -10.88 -4.17
N PHE A 95 -6.16 -9.75 -4.78
CA PHE A 95 -6.48 -8.43 -4.25
C PHE A 95 -7.98 -8.24 -4.00
N SER A 96 -8.83 -8.71 -4.93
CA SER A 96 -10.28 -8.58 -4.81
C SER A 96 -10.85 -9.39 -3.63
N GLN A 97 -10.21 -10.50 -3.26
CA GLN A 97 -10.56 -11.32 -2.10
C GLN A 97 -10.01 -10.73 -0.79
N LEU A 98 -8.74 -10.27 -0.82
CA LEU A 98 -8.05 -9.72 0.34
C LEU A 98 -8.65 -8.37 0.78
N LEU A 99 -9.18 -7.57 -0.16
CA LEU A 99 -9.78 -6.27 0.12
C LEU A 99 -10.86 -6.33 1.22
N PRO A 100 -11.93 -7.15 1.09
CA PRO A 100 -12.92 -7.31 2.16
C PRO A 100 -12.41 -8.15 3.33
N GLU A 101 -11.59 -9.18 3.09
CA GLU A 101 -11.12 -10.10 4.15
C GLU A 101 -10.30 -9.37 5.22
N TYR A 102 -9.37 -8.52 4.79
CA TYR A 102 -8.48 -7.75 5.66
C TYR A 102 -9.00 -6.33 5.93
N ASN A 103 -10.16 -5.99 5.38
CA ASN A 103 -10.75 -4.66 5.45
C ASN A 103 -9.77 -3.55 5.01
N LEU A 104 -9.07 -3.78 3.89
CA LEU A 104 -7.95 -2.93 3.45
C LEU A 104 -8.36 -1.48 3.20
N LEU A 105 -9.60 -1.24 2.77
CA LEU A 105 -10.14 0.10 2.57
C LEU A 105 -10.14 0.92 3.86
N ARG A 106 -10.29 0.29 5.03
CA ARG A 106 -10.26 0.98 6.32
C ARG A 106 -8.92 1.66 6.57
N TYR A 107 -7.81 1.10 6.09
CA TYR A 107 -6.49 1.74 6.20
C TYR A 107 -6.39 2.97 5.28
N ALA A 108 -6.98 2.94 4.08
CA ALA A 108 -7.02 4.11 3.21
C ALA A 108 -7.96 5.21 3.71
N GLU A 109 -9.06 4.83 4.35
CA GLU A 109 -9.98 5.75 5.03
C GLU A 109 -9.38 6.38 6.29
N GLN A 110 -8.57 5.60 7.04
CA GLN A 110 -7.95 6.03 8.29
C GLN A 110 -6.49 5.52 8.40
N PRO A 111 -5.52 6.15 7.71
CA PRO A 111 -4.12 5.71 7.70
C PRO A 111 -3.44 5.69 9.07
N THR A 112 -3.96 6.43 10.06
CA THR A 112 -3.46 6.41 11.44
C THR A 112 -3.56 5.02 12.09
N LEU A 113 -4.41 4.12 11.57
CA LEU A 113 -4.51 2.74 12.05
C LEU A 113 -3.23 1.93 11.82
N LEU A 114 -2.44 2.29 10.80
CA LEU A 114 -1.15 1.64 10.54
C LEU A 114 -0.20 1.83 11.75
N HIS A 115 -0.23 3.00 12.38
CA HIS A 115 0.65 3.33 13.51
C HIS A 115 0.30 2.61 14.80
N VAL A 116 -0.96 2.24 15.00
CA VAL A 116 -1.35 1.45 16.17
C VAL A 116 -0.72 0.06 16.10
N GLN A 117 -0.61 -0.54 14.91
CA GLN A 117 0.04 -1.84 14.72
C GLN A 117 1.56 -1.78 14.90
N PHE A 118 2.21 -0.70 14.46
CA PHE A 118 3.64 -0.48 14.69
C PHE A 118 4.00 -0.35 16.18
N GLN A 119 3.09 0.12 17.03
CA GLN A 119 3.35 0.27 18.48
C GLN A 119 3.24 -1.06 19.24
N THR A 120 2.38 -1.98 18.81
CA THR A 120 2.25 -3.32 19.43
C THR A 120 3.38 -4.27 19.03
N ALA A 121 4.01 -4.07 17.87
CA ALA A 121 5.13 -4.90 17.41
C ALA A 121 6.50 -4.56 18.06
N GLY A 122 6.58 -3.45 18.82
CA GLY A 122 7.81 -3.00 19.50
C GLY A 122 7.91 -3.35 20.99
N SER A 123 7.04 -4.22 21.49
CA SER A 123 7.00 -4.63 22.91
C SER A 123 7.25 -6.14 23.04
N ALA A 124 8.50 -6.58 22.88
CA ALA A 124 8.97 -7.90 23.28
C ALA A 124 10.33 -7.78 23.95
#